data_AF-A0A351MM69-F1
#
_entry.id   AF-A0A351MM69-F1
#
_cell.length_a   1.000
_cell.length_b   1.000
_cell.length_c   1.000
_cell.angle_alpha   90.00
_cell.angle_beta   90.00
_cell.angle_gamma   90.00
#
_symmetry.space_group_name_H-M   'P 1'
#
loop_
_entity.id
_entity.type
_entity.pdbx_description
1 polymer ?
#
loop_
_entity_poly.entity_id
_entity_poly.type
_entity_poly.pdbx_seq_one_letter_code
_entity_poly.pdbx_strand_id
1 'polypeptide(L)'
;MKSAQVFTCPSNPAGGWLAMDGQFTISYGANGHDQYNTPIRSIGGGRGVTSLAAINAPAQCILITESNAGWSEMNMDGCWDWFDHNNASMPCGIFAGHMGNTNFIFADGHVKPMKPNATASLNPPLNMWAIDGPNVLPFGGDGGANMMHQLNEITKYYAR
;
A
#
# COMPACT_ATOMS: atom_id res chain seq x y z
N MET A 1 -13.63 2.14 19.97
CA MET A 1 -12.59 1.11 19.77
C MET A 1 -11.84 0.95 21.09
N LYS A 2 -11.68 -0.26 21.64
CA LYS A 2 -11.18 -0.45 23.03
C LYS A 2 -9.67 -0.64 23.15
N SER A 3 -8.98 -1.02 22.09
CA SER A 3 -7.51 -1.12 22.06
C SER A 3 -7.01 -0.65 20.71
N ALA A 4 -6.28 0.47 20.68
CA ALA A 4 -5.62 0.97 19.47
C ALA A 4 -4.31 0.20 19.19
N GLN A 5 -3.76 -0.49 20.20
CA GLN A 5 -2.48 -1.20 20.11
C GLN A 5 -2.49 -2.34 19.08
N VAL A 6 -3.66 -2.90 18.76
CA VAL A 6 -3.80 -3.95 17.75
C VAL A 6 -3.59 -3.44 16.32
N PHE A 7 -3.58 -2.11 16.12
CA PHE A 7 -3.31 -1.47 14.84
C PHE A 7 -1.87 -0.98 14.73
N THR A 8 -0.97 -1.43 15.60
CA THR A 8 0.44 -1.05 15.57
C THR A 8 1.32 -2.28 15.40
N CYS A 9 2.13 -2.27 14.34
CA CYS A 9 3.18 -3.24 14.09
C CYS A 9 4.34 -2.96 15.06
N PRO A 10 4.69 -3.88 15.98
CA PRO A 10 5.73 -3.63 16.97
C PRO A 10 7.14 -3.42 16.37
N SER A 11 7.37 -3.91 15.15
CA SER A 11 8.65 -3.79 14.46
C SER A 11 8.72 -2.57 13.53
N ASN A 12 7.62 -1.87 13.29
CA ASN A 12 7.65 -0.67 12.47
C ASN A 12 8.17 0.51 13.32
N PRO A 13 9.37 1.06 13.05
CA PRO A 13 9.90 2.17 13.83
C PRO A 13 9.03 3.42 13.75
N ALA A 14 8.22 3.55 12.69
CA ALA A 14 7.26 4.63 12.53
C ALA A 14 6.07 4.56 13.49
N GLY A 15 5.85 3.41 14.13
CA GLY A 15 4.80 3.21 15.14
C GLY A 15 4.91 4.09 16.38
N GLY A 16 6.00 4.83 16.55
CA GLY A 16 6.14 5.85 17.60
C GLY A 16 5.54 7.22 17.23
N TRP A 17 5.18 7.44 15.96
CA TRP A 17 4.65 8.71 15.47
C TRP A 17 3.15 8.60 15.19
N LEU A 18 2.42 9.68 15.49
CA LEU A 18 1.00 9.78 15.13
C LEU A 18 0.85 9.95 13.62
N ALA A 19 -0.17 9.30 13.07
CA ALA A 19 -0.69 9.58 11.74
C ALA A 19 -1.30 10.99 11.69
N MET A 20 -1.62 11.46 10.50
CA MET A 20 -2.14 12.82 10.28
C MET A 20 -3.49 13.08 10.93
N ASP A 21 -4.23 12.03 11.33
CA ASP A 21 -5.46 12.15 12.10
C ASP A 21 -5.24 12.50 13.59
N GLY A 22 -4.00 12.39 14.07
CA GLY A 22 -3.62 12.65 15.46
C GLY A 22 -4.17 11.63 16.48
N GLN A 23 -4.73 10.51 16.02
CA GLN A 23 -5.40 9.50 16.86
C GLN A 23 -4.67 8.16 16.84
N PHE A 24 -4.24 7.70 15.67
CA PHE A 24 -3.57 6.41 15.51
C PHE A 24 -2.09 6.60 15.20
N THR A 25 -1.26 5.64 15.58
CA THR A 25 0.16 5.64 15.18
C THR A 25 0.32 5.11 13.77
N ILE A 26 1.34 5.57 13.07
CA ILE A 26 1.70 5.06 11.74
C ILE A 26 2.01 3.56 11.82
N SER A 27 1.32 2.74 11.02
CA SER A 27 1.60 1.30 10.99
C SER A 27 1.00 0.60 9.78
N TYR A 28 -0.28 0.83 9.49
CA TYR A 28 -0.99 0.18 8.40
C TYR A 28 -1.69 1.25 7.55
N GLY A 29 -1.62 1.07 6.23
CA GLY A 29 -2.29 1.92 5.25
C GLY A 29 -3.27 1.11 4.41
N ALA A 30 -4.43 1.67 4.14
CA ALA A 30 -5.45 1.03 3.32
C ALA A 30 -5.19 1.29 1.83
N ASN A 31 -5.42 0.31 0.96
CA ASN A 31 -5.27 0.49 -0.48
C ASN A 31 -6.34 1.45 -0.99
N GLY A 32 -5.94 2.70 -1.23
CA GLY A 32 -6.84 3.72 -1.71
C GLY A 32 -6.20 4.78 -2.58
N HIS A 33 -6.98 5.26 -3.54
CA HIS A 33 -6.54 6.29 -4.48
C HIS A 33 -7.70 6.99 -5.19
N ASP A 34 -7.65 8.31 -5.32
CA ASP A 34 -8.74 9.09 -5.91
C ASP A 34 -8.88 8.93 -7.44
N GLN A 35 -7.79 8.59 -8.14
CA GLN A 35 -7.76 8.54 -9.60
C GLN A 35 -7.69 7.12 -10.19
N TYR A 36 -7.44 6.11 -9.35
CA TYR A 36 -7.27 4.73 -9.82
C TYR A 36 -8.40 3.82 -9.36
N ASN A 37 -8.49 2.64 -9.96
CA ASN A 37 -9.50 1.65 -9.63
C ASN A 37 -9.08 0.81 -8.41
N THR A 38 -8.88 1.49 -7.27
CA THR A 38 -8.56 0.88 -5.98
C THR A 38 -9.83 0.54 -5.18
N PRO A 39 -9.73 -0.35 -4.17
CA PRO A 39 -10.88 -0.71 -3.32
C PRO A 39 -11.48 0.48 -2.56
N ILE A 40 -10.65 1.43 -2.11
CA ILE A 40 -11.08 2.64 -1.39
C ILE A 40 -10.75 3.85 -2.26
N ARG A 41 -11.76 4.56 -2.75
CA ARG A 41 -11.52 5.70 -3.65
C ARG A 41 -12.62 6.73 -3.58
N SER A 42 -12.26 8.00 -3.83
CA SER A 42 -13.25 9.04 -4.03
C SER A 42 -13.90 8.91 -5.41
N ILE A 43 -15.08 8.29 -5.50
CA ILE A 43 -15.84 8.22 -6.77
C ILE A 43 -16.70 9.48 -6.87
N GLY A 44 -16.45 10.32 -7.88
CA GLY A 44 -17.31 11.48 -8.17
C GLY A 44 -17.36 12.54 -7.05
N GLY A 45 -16.29 12.69 -6.27
CA GLY A 45 -16.23 13.61 -5.13
C GLY A 45 -16.87 13.08 -3.84
N GLY A 46 -17.31 11.82 -3.80
CA GLY A 46 -17.80 11.14 -2.60
C GLY A 46 -16.84 10.05 -2.11
N ARG A 47 -16.74 9.89 -0.78
CA ARG A 47 -15.97 8.82 -0.11
C ARG A 47 -16.56 7.45 -0.48
N GLY A 48 -16.04 6.81 -1.53
CA GLY A 48 -16.55 5.55 -2.06
C GLY A 48 -15.86 4.34 -1.46
N VAL A 49 -16.64 3.46 -0.83
CA VAL A 49 -16.21 2.09 -0.55
C VAL A 49 -16.66 1.19 -1.70
N THR A 50 -15.76 0.35 -2.20
CA THR A 50 -16.09 -0.65 -3.22
C THR A 50 -16.71 -1.88 -2.55
N SER A 51 -17.82 -2.40 -3.09
CA SER A 51 -18.39 -3.65 -2.59
C SER A 51 -17.44 -4.82 -2.87
N LEU A 52 -17.37 -5.81 -1.97
CA LEU A 52 -16.52 -7.00 -2.19
C LEU A 52 -16.87 -7.74 -3.50
N ALA A 53 -18.15 -7.74 -3.87
CA ALA A 53 -18.63 -8.35 -5.12
C ALA A 53 -18.16 -7.61 -6.39
N ALA A 54 -17.71 -6.37 -6.28
CA ALA A 54 -17.15 -5.60 -7.39
C ALA A 54 -15.64 -5.82 -7.58
N ILE A 55 -14.99 -6.62 -6.72
CA ILE A 55 -13.58 -6.96 -6.84
C ILE A 55 -13.45 -8.25 -7.65
N ASN A 56 -12.84 -8.19 -8.84
CA ASN A 56 -12.80 -9.31 -9.78
C ASN A 56 -11.99 -10.51 -9.26
N ALA A 57 -10.92 -10.25 -8.50
CA ALA A 57 -10.06 -11.28 -7.94
C ALA A 57 -9.74 -10.98 -6.46
N PRO A 58 -10.68 -11.21 -5.51
CA PRO A 58 -10.51 -10.80 -4.12
C PRO A 58 -9.27 -11.38 -3.44
N ALA A 59 -8.92 -12.63 -3.76
CA ALA A 59 -7.72 -13.32 -3.25
C ALA A 59 -6.39 -12.76 -3.80
N GLN A 60 -6.45 -11.86 -4.80
CA GLN A 60 -5.29 -11.21 -5.41
C GLN A 60 -5.36 -9.68 -5.33
N CYS A 61 -6.37 -9.12 -4.67
CA CYS A 61 -6.53 -7.68 -4.47
C CYS A 61 -6.14 -7.31 -3.03
N ILE A 62 -5.12 -6.47 -2.88
CA ILE A 62 -4.63 -5.97 -1.59
C ILE A 62 -5.63 -4.94 -1.05
N LEU A 63 -5.99 -5.04 0.23
CA LEU A 63 -6.79 -4.05 0.94
C LEU A 63 -5.98 -3.23 1.94
N ILE A 64 -5.04 -3.86 2.65
CA ILE A 64 -4.25 -3.22 3.70
C ILE A 64 -2.82 -3.71 3.58
N THR A 65 -1.88 -2.80 3.78
CA THR A 65 -0.45 -3.07 3.87
C THR A 65 0.13 -2.45 5.12
N GLU A 66 1.29 -2.93 5.57
CA GLU A 66 2.12 -2.16 6.48
C GLU A 66 2.69 -0.92 5.78
N SER A 67 2.74 0.18 6.52
CA SER A 67 2.97 1.52 6.00
C SER A 67 3.80 2.35 6.97
N ASN A 68 4.71 3.14 6.41
CA ASN A 68 5.38 4.26 7.06
C ASN A 68 4.72 5.61 6.73
N ALA A 69 3.65 5.61 5.93
CA ALA A 69 2.95 6.82 5.55
C ALA A 69 2.11 7.36 6.72
N GLY A 70 2.11 8.68 6.89
CA GLY A 70 1.24 9.36 7.85
C GLY A 70 -0.24 9.40 7.44
N TRP A 71 -0.58 8.99 6.22
CA TRP A 71 -1.93 8.99 5.68
C TRP A 71 -2.66 7.68 5.97
N SER A 72 -3.99 7.71 5.98
CA SER A 72 -4.82 6.51 6.11
C SER A 72 -4.71 5.59 4.90
N GLU A 73 -4.44 6.15 3.73
CA GLU A 73 -4.31 5.47 2.47
C GLU A 73 -2.85 5.21 2.09
N MET A 74 -2.57 4.01 1.59
CA MET A 74 -1.39 3.71 0.82
C MET A 74 -1.67 4.02 -0.65
N ASN A 75 -1.20 5.17 -1.11
CA ASN A 75 -1.14 5.45 -2.54
C ASN A 75 -0.10 4.51 -3.19
N MET A 76 -0.23 4.16 -4.47
CA MET A 76 0.69 3.27 -5.21
C MET A 76 0.92 3.78 -6.63
N ASP A 77 1.10 5.09 -6.81
CA ASP A 77 1.06 5.72 -8.15
C ASP A 77 2.30 6.50 -8.57
N GLY A 78 3.36 6.52 -7.76
CA GLY A 78 4.55 7.28 -8.13
C GLY A 78 4.56 8.75 -7.73
N CYS A 79 3.45 9.35 -7.27
CA CYS A 79 3.29 10.81 -7.36
C CYS A 79 3.76 11.64 -6.15
N TRP A 80 4.15 10.99 -5.06
CA TRP A 80 4.71 11.66 -3.88
C TRP A 80 6.20 11.30 -3.73
N ASP A 81 6.99 12.12 -3.06
CA ASP A 81 8.35 11.71 -2.67
C ASP A 81 8.22 10.63 -1.60
N TRP A 82 8.53 9.39 -1.98
CA TRP A 82 8.38 8.18 -1.15
C TRP A 82 9.49 7.98 -0.13
N PHE A 83 10.43 8.92 -0.09
CA PHE A 83 11.28 9.12 1.06
C PHE A 83 10.79 10.37 1.75
N ASP A 84 10.88 10.40 3.09
CA ASP A 84 10.61 11.63 3.83
C ASP A 84 11.34 12.80 3.14
N HIS A 85 10.63 13.86 2.77
CA HIS A 85 11.23 15.06 2.17
C HIS A 85 12.36 15.62 3.07
N ASN A 86 12.35 15.29 4.36
CA ASN A 86 13.38 15.66 5.33
C ASN A 86 14.44 14.56 5.56
N ASN A 87 14.21 13.34 5.08
CA ASN A 87 15.14 12.23 5.17
C ASN A 87 15.01 11.25 3.99
N ALA A 88 15.80 11.50 2.95
CA ALA A 88 15.95 10.62 1.77
C ALA A 88 16.39 9.16 2.11
N SER A 89 16.72 8.86 3.38
CA SER A 89 17.11 7.54 3.86
C SER A 89 15.99 6.78 4.57
N MET A 90 14.76 7.32 4.65
CA MET A 90 13.61 6.64 5.26
C MET A 90 12.44 6.56 4.29
N PRO A 91 12.01 5.35 3.89
CA PRO A 91 10.84 5.21 3.03
C PRO A 91 9.58 5.64 3.80
N CYS A 92 8.80 6.56 3.23
CA CYS A 92 7.50 7.00 3.75
C CYS A 92 6.31 6.21 3.17
N GLY A 93 6.61 5.10 2.47
CA GLY A 93 5.62 4.22 1.84
C GLY A 93 5.46 2.87 2.55
N ILE A 94 5.48 1.77 1.80
CA ILE A 94 5.35 0.41 2.36
C ILE A 94 6.48 0.12 3.35
N PHE A 95 6.11 -0.40 4.53
CA PHE A 95 7.08 -0.94 5.49
C PHE A 95 7.34 -2.42 5.19
N ALA A 96 8.59 -2.77 4.85
CA ALA A 96 9.02 -4.13 4.55
C ALA A 96 10.12 -4.64 5.51
N GLY A 97 10.06 -4.24 6.78
CA GLY A 97 11.07 -4.60 7.79
C GLY A 97 11.08 -6.07 8.23
N HIS A 98 10.15 -6.90 7.74
CA HIS A 98 10.09 -8.33 8.07
C HIS A 98 11.00 -9.17 7.18
N MET A 99 12.32 -8.99 7.31
CA MET A 99 13.33 -9.62 6.43
C MET A 99 13.11 -9.30 4.94
N GLY A 100 12.74 -8.05 4.65
CA GLY A 100 12.42 -7.59 3.30
C GLY A 100 10.99 -7.92 2.83
N ASN A 101 10.14 -8.49 3.70
CA ASN A 101 8.73 -8.73 3.43
C ASN A 101 7.83 -7.73 4.16
N THR A 102 6.62 -7.60 3.63
CA THR A 102 5.49 -6.83 4.17
C THR A 102 4.30 -7.76 4.33
N ASN A 103 3.51 -7.60 5.39
CA ASN A 103 2.20 -8.25 5.48
C ASN A 103 1.16 -7.51 4.64
N PHE A 104 0.55 -8.22 3.70
CA PHE A 104 -0.57 -7.73 2.90
C PHE A 104 -1.84 -8.48 3.30
N ILE A 105 -2.90 -7.74 3.60
CA ILE A 105 -4.26 -8.28 3.78
C ILE A 105 -4.98 -8.17 2.45
N PHE A 106 -5.48 -9.28 1.93
CA PHE A 106 -6.23 -9.36 0.68
C PHE A 106 -7.73 -9.18 0.91
N ALA A 107 -8.48 -8.91 -0.16
CA ALA A 107 -9.90 -8.63 -0.07
C ALA A 107 -10.76 -9.82 0.36
N ASP A 108 -10.23 -11.03 0.24
CA ASP A 108 -10.84 -12.24 0.81
C ASP A 108 -10.51 -12.46 2.30
N GLY A 109 -9.72 -11.57 2.91
CA GLY A 109 -9.35 -11.60 4.33
C GLY A 109 -8.06 -12.38 4.64
N HIS A 110 -7.42 -13.02 3.66
CA HIS A 110 -6.14 -13.69 3.89
C HIS A 110 -5.01 -12.67 4.10
N VAL A 111 -4.04 -13.05 4.94
CA VAL A 111 -2.80 -12.29 5.14
C VAL A 111 -1.66 -13.09 4.52
N LYS A 112 -0.83 -12.44 3.71
CA LYS A 112 0.37 -13.05 3.15
C LYS A 112 1.59 -12.14 3.31
N PRO A 113 2.71 -12.63 3.85
CA PRO A 113 3.98 -11.93 3.79
C PRO A 113 4.57 -12.03 2.37
N MET A 114 4.85 -10.91 1.73
CA MET A 114 5.44 -10.85 0.39
C MET A 114 6.47 -9.73 0.28
N LYS A 115 7.39 -9.85 -0.69
CA LYS A 115 8.22 -8.70 -1.09
C LYS A 115 7.33 -7.65 -1.77
N PRO A 116 7.54 -6.34 -1.52
CA PRO A 116 6.76 -5.29 -2.15
C PRO A 116 6.72 -5.41 -3.68
N ASN A 117 7.88 -5.64 -4.32
CA ASN A 117 7.97 -5.79 -5.78
C ASN A 117 7.36 -7.07 -6.36
N ALA A 118 6.85 -7.98 -5.53
CA ALA A 118 6.08 -9.12 -5.99
C ALA A 118 4.57 -8.81 -6.18
N THR A 119 4.14 -7.59 -5.85
CA THR A 119 2.73 -7.17 -5.93
C THR A 119 2.34 -6.54 -7.27
N ALA A 120 3.32 -6.29 -8.13
CA ALA A 120 3.11 -5.69 -9.45
C ALA A 120 4.19 -6.12 -10.46
N SER A 121 3.88 -6.03 -11.75
CA SER A 121 4.79 -6.32 -12.87
C SER A 121 4.29 -5.62 -14.13
N LEU A 122 5.21 -5.19 -15.00
CA LEU A 122 4.88 -4.67 -16.32
C LEU A 122 4.70 -5.79 -17.37
N ASN A 123 5.40 -6.93 -17.20
CA ASN A 123 5.41 -8.00 -18.19
C ASN A 123 5.62 -9.41 -17.58
N PRO A 124 4.59 -10.28 -17.56
CA PRO A 124 3.21 -9.97 -17.88
C PRO A 124 2.66 -8.92 -16.91
N PRO A 125 1.62 -8.14 -17.30
CA PRO A 125 0.97 -7.20 -16.40
C PRO A 125 0.47 -7.90 -15.13
N LEU A 126 0.91 -7.39 -13.98
CA LEU A 126 0.42 -7.74 -12.67
C LEU A 126 0.15 -6.44 -11.90
N ASN A 127 -1.03 -6.31 -11.32
CA ASN A 127 -1.36 -5.23 -10.39
C ASN A 127 -2.31 -5.77 -9.31
N MET A 128 -1.75 -6.14 -8.16
CA MET A 128 -2.54 -6.61 -7.00
C MET A 128 -3.26 -5.46 -6.27
N TRP A 129 -3.12 -4.21 -6.72
CA TRP A 129 -3.72 -3.04 -6.08
C TRP A 129 -5.01 -2.58 -6.78
N ALA A 130 -5.31 -3.13 -7.95
CA ALA A 130 -6.51 -2.82 -8.73
C ALA A 130 -7.66 -3.79 -8.42
N ILE A 131 -8.89 -3.28 -8.46
CA ILE A 131 -10.11 -4.11 -8.33
C ILE A 131 -10.44 -4.87 -9.61
N ASP A 132 -9.90 -4.46 -10.76
CA ASP A 132 -10.12 -5.08 -12.08
C ASP A 132 -9.50 -6.50 -12.19
N GLY A 133 -8.71 -6.88 -11.19
CA GLY A 133 -7.97 -8.14 -11.17
C GLY A 133 -6.50 -7.94 -11.53
N PRO A 134 -5.68 -8.99 -11.36
CA PRO A 134 -4.23 -8.87 -11.44
C PRO A 134 -3.72 -8.49 -12.83
N ASN A 135 -4.42 -8.84 -13.91
CA ASN A 135 -3.90 -8.75 -15.28
C ASN A 135 -4.06 -7.35 -15.91
N VAL A 136 -3.87 -6.29 -15.12
CA VAL A 136 -3.85 -4.90 -15.57
C VAL A 136 -2.48 -4.29 -15.28
N LEU A 137 -2.14 -3.19 -15.98
CA LEU A 137 -0.89 -2.50 -15.71
C LEU A 137 -0.88 -1.91 -14.29
N PRO A 138 0.31 -1.82 -13.66
CA PRO A 138 0.49 -1.06 -12.43
C PRO A 138 0.02 0.40 -12.58
N PHE A 139 -0.37 1.06 -11.48
CA PHE A 139 -0.84 2.44 -11.53
C PHE A 139 0.27 3.42 -11.90
N GLY A 140 -0.11 4.57 -12.47
CA GLY A 140 0.80 5.59 -12.95
C GLY A 140 0.44 6.04 -14.37
N GLY A 141 0.42 7.36 -14.61
CA GLY A 141 0.19 7.94 -15.95
C GLY A 141 1.27 7.60 -16.98
N ASP A 142 2.34 6.94 -16.55
CA ASP A 142 3.51 6.50 -17.31
C ASP A 142 3.48 5.00 -17.68
N GLY A 143 2.31 4.35 -17.57
CA GLY A 143 2.15 2.93 -17.86
C GLY A 143 2.63 2.01 -16.72
N GLY A 144 2.74 2.53 -15.50
CA GLY A 144 3.08 1.75 -14.31
C GLY A 144 4.56 1.73 -13.96
N ALA A 145 5.41 2.47 -14.69
CA ALA A 145 6.85 2.44 -14.51
C ALA A 145 7.27 3.06 -13.16
N ASN A 146 6.63 4.15 -12.73
CA ASN A 146 6.89 4.81 -11.46
C ASN A 146 6.53 3.91 -10.28
N MET A 147 5.35 3.26 -10.28
CA MET A 147 4.96 2.31 -9.24
C MET A 147 5.97 1.17 -9.14
N MET A 148 6.41 0.62 -10.27
CA MET A 148 7.42 -0.45 -10.28
C MET A 148 8.79 0.03 -9.79
N HIS A 149 9.22 1.23 -10.18
CA HIS A 149 10.44 1.83 -9.67
C HIS A 149 10.39 1.95 -8.14
N GLN A 150 9.30 2.47 -7.59
CA GLN A 150 9.10 2.60 -6.14
C GLN A 150 9.14 1.25 -5.41
N LEU A 151 8.37 0.27 -5.89
CA LEU A 151 8.37 -1.07 -5.29
C LEU A 151 9.76 -1.71 -5.29
N ASN A 152 10.55 -1.49 -6.34
CA ASN A 152 11.92 -1.96 -6.42
C ASN A 152 12.85 -1.24 -5.44
N GLU A 153 12.75 0.09 -5.31
CA GLU A 153 13.57 0.85 -4.37
C GLU A 153 13.26 0.48 -2.91
N ILE A 154 11.99 0.32 -2.54
CA ILE A 154 11.58 -0.18 -1.21
C ILE A 154 12.17 -1.58 -0.97
N THR A 155 12.03 -2.47 -1.95
CA THR A 155 12.53 -3.84 -1.83
C THR A 155 14.06 -3.85 -1.65
N LYS A 156 14.80 -3.00 -2.37
CA LYS A 156 16.25 -2.86 -2.23
C LYS A 156 16.65 -2.27 -0.88
N TYR A 157 15.89 -1.30 -0.38
CA TYR A 157 16.14 -0.65 0.91
C TYR A 157 16.09 -1.66 2.06
N TYR A 158 15.04 -2.48 2.11
CA TYR A 158 14.83 -3.47 3.17
C TYR A 158 15.54 -4.82 2.95
N ALA A 159 16.32 -4.97 1.87
CA ALA A 159 17.14 -6.16 1.61
C ALA A 159 18.53 -6.10 2.29
N ARG A 160 18.87 -4.97 2.92
CA ARG A 160 20.15 -4.73 3.62
C ARG A 160 20.07 -5.20 5.07
#